data_AF-A0A382ID62-F1
#
_entry.id   AF-A0A382ID62-F1
#
_cell.length_a   1.000
_cell.length_b   1.000
_cell.length_c   1.000
_cell.angle_alpha   90.00
_cell.angle_beta   90.00
_cell.angle_gamma   90.00
#
_symmetry.space_group_name_H-M   'P 1'
#
loop_
_entity.id
_entity.type
_entity.pdbx_description
1 polymer ?
#
loop_
_entity_poly.entity_id
_entity_poly.type
_entity_poly.pdbx_seq_one_letter_code
_entity_poly.pdbx_strand_id
1 'polypeptide(L)'
;MSNLIKGSSWEVLENFERFSQVNDVFNRAFWDSEIATEDAREFFRSHREPLKKWRNASGFEQRDYAIRNAAWHVADVFAEMRDADDLRDGFLSPLSQLRQGPDEAFDLGSPEQASKTIKQVSKLFGADLVGICKFDERWVYT
;
A
#
# COMPACT_ATOMS: atom_id res chain seq x y z
N MET A 1 -14.65 6.20 -34.61
CA MET A 1 -13.54 5.36 -34.12
C MET A 1 -13.04 6.05 -32.87
N SER A 2 -13.16 5.44 -31.68
CA SER A 2 -12.80 6.10 -30.42
C SER A 2 -11.28 6.27 -30.33
N ASN A 3 -10.81 7.48 -29.99
CA ASN A 3 -9.40 7.79 -29.83
C ASN A 3 -8.94 7.40 -28.42
N LEU A 4 -9.07 6.12 -28.09
CA LEU A 4 -8.60 5.59 -26.80
C LEU A 4 -7.08 5.72 -26.71
N ILE A 5 -6.59 6.20 -25.57
CA ILE A 5 -5.15 6.22 -25.28
C ILE A 5 -4.78 4.82 -24.81
N LYS A 6 -3.80 4.19 -25.47
CA LYS A 6 -3.45 2.78 -25.25
C LYS A 6 -2.06 2.63 -24.66
N GLY A 7 -1.95 1.75 -23.66
CA GLY A 7 -0.68 1.19 -23.19
C GLY A 7 -0.37 -0.15 -23.85
N SER A 8 0.62 -0.87 -23.33
CA SER A 8 1.03 -2.18 -23.86
C SER A 8 -0.01 -3.28 -23.67
N SER A 9 -0.91 -3.14 -22.68
CA SER A 9 -1.89 -4.18 -22.32
C SER A 9 -3.19 -3.62 -21.76
N TRP A 10 -3.44 -2.32 -21.94
CA TRP A 10 -4.61 -1.63 -21.41
C TRP A 10 -4.97 -0.47 -22.33
N GLU A 11 -6.21 -0.02 -22.22
CA GLU A 11 -6.72 1.18 -22.87
C GLU A 11 -7.52 2.00 -21.87
N VAL A 12 -7.46 3.32 -21.99
CA VAL A 12 -8.26 4.24 -21.18
C VAL A 12 -9.25 5.00 -22.05
N LEU A 13 -10.40 5.31 -21.47
CA LEU A 13 -11.43 6.14 -22.09
C LEU A 13 -10.96 7.60 -22.23
N GLU A 14 -11.60 8.33 -23.13
CA GLU A 14 -11.29 9.76 -23.35
C GLU A 14 -11.56 10.62 -22.11
N ASN A 15 -12.51 10.19 -21.27
CA ASN A 15 -12.86 10.83 -19.99
C ASN A 15 -12.14 10.21 -18.79
N PHE A 16 -11.07 9.45 -19.00
CA PHE A 16 -10.30 8.88 -17.88
C PHE A 16 -9.66 10.00 -17.07
N GLU A 17 -9.86 9.92 -15.76
CA GLU A 17 -9.24 10.80 -14.77
C GLU A 17 -8.43 9.96 -13.79
N ARG A 18 -7.36 10.55 -13.25
CA ARG A 18 -6.60 9.94 -12.17
C ARG A 18 -7.51 9.74 -10.96
N PHE A 19 -7.29 8.66 -10.23
CA PHE A 19 -8.11 8.34 -9.07
C PHE A 19 -7.64 9.11 -7.82
N SER A 20 -8.56 9.66 -7.04
CA SER A 20 -8.23 10.24 -5.73
C SER A 20 -8.24 9.15 -4.67
N GLN A 21 -7.12 8.95 -3.95
CA GLN A 21 -6.98 7.87 -2.97
C GLN A 21 -8.08 7.92 -1.89
N VAL A 22 -8.54 9.12 -1.52
CA VAL A 22 -9.63 9.32 -0.55
C VAL A 22 -10.94 8.62 -0.96
N ASN A 23 -11.11 8.34 -2.26
CA ASN A 23 -12.29 7.70 -2.82
C ASN A 23 -12.19 6.17 -2.87
N ASP A 24 -11.08 5.54 -2.46
CA ASP A 24 -11.07 4.08 -2.31
C ASP A 24 -12.00 3.63 -1.17
N VAL A 25 -12.41 2.36 -1.19
CA VAL A 25 -13.40 1.84 -0.24
C VAL A 25 -12.92 1.89 1.22
N PHE A 26 -11.60 1.80 1.46
CA PHE A 26 -11.05 1.84 2.80
C PHE A 26 -11.07 3.26 3.35
N ASN A 27 -10.68 4.25 2.55
CA ASN A 27 -10.72 5.66 2.93
C ASN A 27 -12.16 6.19 3.05
N ARG A 28 -13.05 5.84 2.11
CA ARG A 28 -14.47 6.21 2.16
C ARG A 28 -15.19 5.73 3.41
N ALA A 29 -14.78 4.61 3.98
CA ALA A 29 -15.35 4.12 5.23
C ALA A 29 -15.14 5.06 6.45
N PHE A 30 -14.34 6.12 6.32
CA PHE A 30 -14.14 7.12 7.35
C PHE A 30 -14.88 8.45 7.13
N TRP A 31 -15.23 8.81 5.88
CA TRP A 31 -15.81 10.13 5.57
C TRP A 31 -17.11 10.08 4.77
N ASP A 32 -17.33 9.04 3.96
CA ASP A 32 -18.51 8.92 3.12
C ASP A 32 -19.65 8.27 3.91
N SER A 33 -20.72 9.02 4.15
CA SER A 33 -21.87 8.55 4.93
C SER A 33 -22.57 7.31 4.35
N GLU A 34 -22.45 7.06 3.05
CA GLU A 34 -23.02 5.87 2.42
C GLU A 34 -22.22 4.59 2.75
N ILE A 35 -20.92 4.74 3.04
CA ILE A 35 -19.99 3.63 3.26
C ILE A 35 -19.61 3.49 4.75
N ALA A 36 -19.51 4.60 5.48
CA ALA A 36 -19.05 4.70 6.86
C ALA A 36 -20.09 4.22 7.90
N THR A 37 -20.68 3.04 7.66
CA THR A 37 -21.64 2.36 8.53
C THR A 37 -20.98 1.89 9.84
N GLU A 38 -21.78 1.51 10.84
CA GLU A 38 -21.22 0.97 12.10
C GLU A 38 -20.45 -0.33 11.86
N ASP A 39 -20.91 -1.19 10.95
CA ASP A 39 -20.22 -2.44 10.61
C ASP A 39 -18.85 -2.17 9.96
N ALA A 40 -18.77 -1.16 9.08
CA ALA A 40 -17.49 -0.73 8.50
C ALA A 40 -16.54 -0.21 9.59
N ARG A 41 -17.03 0.61 10.52
CA ARG A 41 -16.24 1.12 11.64
C ARG A 41 -15.76 0.00 12.56
N GLU A 42 -16.62 -0.98 12.85
CA GLU A 42 -16.27 -2.14 13.67
C GLU A 42 -15.21 -3.02 12.98
N PHE A 43 -15.28 -3.18 11.66
CA PHE A 43 -14.24 -3.87 10.89
C PHE A 43 -12.86 -3.25 11.14
N PHE A 44 -12.70 -1.93 10.99
CA PHE A 44 -11.41 -1.27 11.23
C PHE A 44 -11.01 -1.31 12.72
N ARG A 45 -11.96 -1.12 13.64
CA ARG A 45 -11.73 -1.21 15.08
C ARG A 45 -11.16 -2.58 15.48
N SER A 46 -11.68 -3.67 14.90
CA SER A 46 -11.23 -5.04 15.18
C SER A 46 -9.80 -5.38 14.72
N HIS A 47 -9.20 -4.54 13.89
CA HIS A 47 -7.81 -4.67 13.46
C HIS A 47 -6.84 -3.95 14.41
N ARG A 48 -7.31 -2.93 15.14
CA ARG A 48 -6.48 -2.13 16.06
C ARG A 48 -6.68 -2.49 17.53
N GLU A 49 -7.89 -2.89 17.89
CA GLU A 49 -8.23 -3.25 19.27
C GLU A 49 -8.19 -4.77 19.47
N PRO A 50 -7.80 -5.24 20.67
CA PRO A 50 -7.99 -6.63 21.05
C PRO A 50 -9.45 -7.02 20.89
N LEU A 51 -9.68 -8.20 20.31
CA LEU A 51 -11.01 -8.76 20.21
C LEU A 51 -11.65 -8.90 21.60
N LYS A 52 -12.83 -8.32 21.74
CA LYS A 52 -13.64 -8.41 22.96
C LYS A 52 -14.51 -9.67 22.98
N LYS A 53 -14.72 -10.29 21.82
CA LYS A 53 -15.56 -11.49 21.63
C LYS A 53 -14.86 -12.45 20.67
N TRP A 54 -14.86 -13.73 21.02
CA TRP A 54 -14.33 -14.80 20.18
C TRP A 54 -15.47 -15.48 19.43
N ARG A 55 -15.26 -15.73 18.14
CA ARG A 55 -16.20 -16.55 17.37
C ARG A 55 -15.89 -18.01 17.64
N ASN A 56 -16.88 -18.78 18.06
CA ASN A 56 -16.72 -20.23 18.25
C ASN A 56 -16.77 -20.96 16.89
N ALA A 57 -15.74 -20.74 16.06
CA ALA A 57 -15.61 -21.32 14.73
C ALA A 57 -14.12 -21.55 14.43
N SER A 58 -13.82 -22.68 13.77
CA SER A 58 -12.46 -23.00 13.32
C SER A 58 -11.87 -21.86 12.48
N GLY A 59 -10.62 -21.47 12.77
CA GLY A 59 -9.92 -20.35 12.13
C GLY A 59 -10.20 -18.97 12.74
N PHE A 60 -10.98 -18.89 13.83
CA PHE A 60 -11.31 -17.65 14.54
C PHE A 60 -11.04 -17.76 16.05
N GLU A 61 -10.16 -18.68 16.43
CA GLU A 61 -9.74 -18.88 17.82
C GLU A 61 -8.59 -17.95 18.19
N GLN A 62 -8.27 -17.88 19.48
CA GLN A 62 -7.20 -17.03 20.00
C GLN A 62 -5.85 -17.24 19.30
N ARG A 63 -5.49 -18.49 19.01
CA ARG A 63 -4.24 -18.82 18.31
C ARG A 63 -4.19 -18.30 16.88
N ASP A 64 -5.33 -18.28 16.18
CA ASP A 64 -5.43 -17.82 14.80
C ASP A 64 -5.22 -16.30 14.76
N TYR A 65 -5.86 -15.59 15.70
CA TYR A 65 -5.64 -14.15 15.87
C TYR A 65 -4.25 -13.81 16.39
N ALA A 66 -3.64 -14.65 17.22
CA ALA A 66 -2.26 -14.46 17.65
C ALA A 66 -1.28 -14.52 16.47
N ILE A 67 -1.44 -15.51 15.58
CA ILE A 67 -0.62 -15.63 14.37
C ILE A 67 -0.89 -14.45 13.42
N ARG A 68 -2.16 -14.08 13.20
CA ARG A 68 -2.53 -12.90 12.40
C ARG A 68 -1.80 -11.66 12.92
N ASN A 69 -1.96 -11.35 14.20
CA ASN A 69 -1.38 -10.14 14.79
C ASN A 69 0.16 -10.16 14.74
N ALA A 70 0.79 -11.32 14.94
CA ALA A 70 2.23 -11.47 14.79
C ALA A 70 2.70 -11.20 13.35
N ALA A 71 1.94 -11.64 12.34
CA ALA A 71 2.27 -11.45 10.93
C ALA A 71 2.15 -9.97 10.48
N TRP A 72 1.28 -9.18 11.11
CA TRP A 72 1.09 -7.75 10.80
C TRP A 72 2.05 -6.82 11.55
N HIS A 73 2.80 -7.33 12.54
CA HIS A 73 3.58 -6.49 13.46
C HIS A 73 4.46 -5.43 12.81
N VAL A 74 5.24 -5.78 11.78
CA VAL A 74 6.14 -4.81 11.11
C VAL A 74 5.34 -3.75 10.34
N ALA A 75 4.28 -4.17 9.65
CA ALA A 75 3.43 -3.26 8.89
C ALA A 75 2.70 -2.27 9.81
N ASP A 76 2.17 -2.76 10.93
CA ASP A 76 1.47 -1.94 11.93
C ASP A 76 2.42 -0.92 12.58
N VAL A 77 3.67 -1.31 12.86
CA VAL A 77 4.69 -0.36 13.35
C VAL A 77 4.88 0.81 12.38
N PHE A 78 5.02 0.57 11.08
CA PHE A 78 5.14 1.66 10.11
C PHE A 78 3.85 2.48 9.99
N ALA A 79 2.70 1.81 9.97
CA ALA A 79 1.41 2.46 9.85
C ALA A 79 1.03 3.31 11.08
N GLU A 80 1.56 3.03 12.27
CA GLU A 80 1.13 3.66 13.53
C GLU A 80 2.20 4.53 14.21
N MET A 81 3.50 4.37 13.87
CA MET A 81 4.60 5.09 14.53
C MET A 81 4.49 6.62 14.42
N ARG A 82 3.78 7.13 13.42
CA ARG A 82 3.60 8.57 13.14
C ARG A 82 2.14 9.03 13.25
N ASP A 83 1.32 8.32 14.03
CA ASP A 83 -0.10 8.65 14.23
C ASP A 83 -0.34 10.05 14.78
N ALA A 84 0.55 10.52 15.66
CA ALA A 84 0.45 11.87 16.21
C ALA A 84 0.60 12.97 15.15
N ASP A 85 1.22 12.66 14.01
CA ASP A 85 1.41 13.56 12.87
C ASP A 85 0.38 13.30 11.74
N ASP A 86 -0.59 12.42 11.96
CA ASP A 86 -1.58 11.97 10.96
C ASP A 86 -0.93 11.33 9.71
N LEU A 87 0.18 10.61 9.89
CA LEU A 87 0.90 9.92 8.80
C LEU A 87 0.80 8.40 8.92
N ARG A 88 0.63 7.74 7.78
CA ARG A 88 0.58 6.27 7.62
C ARG A 88 1.65 5.83 6.62
N ASP A 89 2.89 5.70 7.08
CA ASP A 89 4.06 5.45 6.24
C ASP A 89 3.91 4.18 5.37
N GLY A 90 4.05 4.35 4.06
CA GLY A 90 3.94 3.25 3.09
C GLY A 90 2.51 2.81 2.77
N PHE A 91 1.50 3.45 3.37
CA PHE A 91 0.08 3.17 3.12
C PHE A 91 -0.64 4.39 2.51
N LEU A 92 -0.90 5.40 3.34
CA LEU A 92 -1.53 6.67 2.93
C LEU A 92 -0.52 7.82 2.84
N SER A 93 0.71 7.58 3.27
CA SER A 93 1.80 8.56 3.26
C SER A 93 3.05 7.95 2.64
N PRO A 94 3.93 8.76 2.02
CA PRO A 94 5.24 8.28 1.59
C PRO A 94 5.99 7.62 2.76
N LEU A 95 6.68 6.51 2.48
CA LEU A 95 7.50 5.83 3.48
C LEU A 95 8.64 6.75 3.92
N SER A 96 8.73 7.06 5.23
CA SER A 96 9.79 7.92 5.74
C SER A 96 11.14 7.20 5.73
N GLN A 97 12.20 7.99 5.56
CA GLN A 97 13.58 7.52 5.64
C GLN A 97 14.09 7.73 7.07
N LEU A 98 14.42 6.64 7.78
CA LEU A 98 14.98 6.74 9.13
C LEU A 98 16.34 7.44 9.17
N ARG A 99 17.15 7.25 8.12
CA ARG A 99 18.45 7.91 7.95
C ARG A 99 18.53 8.47 6.54
N GLN A 100 19.10 9.66 6.42
CA GLN A 100 19.40 10.21 5.09
C GLN A 100 20.45 9.34 4.39
N GLY A 101 20.30 9.23 3.08
CA GLY A 101 21.34 8.68 2.22
C GLY A 101 22.56 9.61 2.17
N PRO A 102 23.69 9.14 1.64
CA PRO A 102 24.84 10.00 1.37
C PRO A 102 24.47 11.11 0.36
N ASP A 103 25.13 12.27 0.46
CA ASP A 103 24.96 13.38 -0.49
C ASP A 103 25.47 13.03 -1.89
N GLU A 104 26.44 12.11 -1.98
CA GLU A 104 27.00 11.63 -3.23
C GLU A 104 26.07 10.59 -3.87
N ALA A 105 25.60 10.89 -5.08
CA ALA A 105 24.78 9.97 -5.86
C ALA A 105 25.62 8.80 -6.36
N PHE A 106 25.10 7.58 -6.19
CA PHE A 106 25.70 6.38 -6.76
C PHE A 106 25.50 6.35 -8.28
N ASP A 107 26.60 6.23 -9.05
CA ASP A 107 26.53 6.02 -10.49
C ASP A 107 26.04 4.60 -10.80
N LEU A 108 24.81 4.50 -11.30
CA LEU A 108 24.17 3.24 -11.69
C LEU A 108 24.60 2.74 -13.07
N GLY A 109 25.39 3.52 -13.81
CA GLY A 109 25.85 3.19 -15.16
C GLY A 109 24.73 3.22 -16.20
N SER A 110 24.79 2.30 -17.17
CA SER A 110 23.77 2.20 -18.21
C SER A 110 22.43 1.70 -17.67
N PRO A 111 21.29 1.93 -18.37
CA PRO A 111 19.99 1.39 -17.98
C PRO A 111 19.99 -0.14 -17.76
N GLU A 112 20.77 -0.89 -18.53
CA GLU A 112 20.94 -2.34 -18.38
C GLU A 112 21.65 -2.70 -17.08
N GLN A 113 22.71 -1.97 -16.73
CA GLN A 113 23.46 -2.15 -15.49
C GLN A 113 22.61 -1.77 -14.27
N ALA A 114 21.92 -0.63 -14.34
CA ALA A 114 20.98 -0.18 -13.33
C ALA A 114 19.86 -1.20 -13.10
N SER A 115 19.24 -1.69 -14.18
CA SER A 115 18.17 -2.70 -14.14
C SER A 115 18.63 -4.01 -13.49
N LYS A 116 19.84 -4.47 -13.82
CA LYS A 116 20.42 -5.68 -13.21
C LYS A 116 20.63 -5.48 -11.70
N THR A 117 21.19 -4.34 -11.31
CA THR A 117 21.48 -3.99 -9.91
C THR A 117 20.19 -3.92 -9.09
N ILE A 118 19.20 -3.16 -9.54
CA ILE A 118 17.91 -3.02 -8.85
C ILE A 118 17.22 -4.38 -8.69
N LYS A 119 17.15 -5.19 -9.76
CA LYS A 119 16.52 -6.52 -9.68
C LYS A 119 17.23 -7.45 -8.71
N GLN A 120 18.56 -7.40 -8.64
CA GLN A 120 19.34 -8.18 -7.69
C GLN A 120 19.05 -7.75 -6.25
N VAL A 121 19.04 -6.43 -5.98
CA VAL A 121 18.75 -5.86 -4.67
C VAL A 121 17.32 -6.15 -4.24
N SER A 122 16.32 -6.03 -5.12
CA SER A 122 14.92 -6.36 -4.80
C SER A 122 14.75 -7.82 -4.37
N LYS A 123 15.40 -8.75 -5.08
CA LYS A 123 15.38 -10.18 -4.71
C LYS A 123 16.08 -10.45 -3.39
N LEU A 124 17.20 -9.77 -3.12
CA LEU A 124 17.89 -9.86 -1.83
C LEU A 124 16.97 -9.44 -0.67
N PHE A 125 16.13 -8.42 -0.88
CA PHE A 125 15.12 -7.98 0.09
C PHE A 125 13.82 -8.79 0.08
N GLY A 126 13.79 -9.95 -0.61
CA GLY A 126 12.70 -10.92 -0.51
C GLY A 126 11.62 -10.81 -1.60
N ALA A 127 11.80 -10.01 -2.65
CA ALA A 127 10.85 -9.98 -3.76
C ALA A 127 10.95 -11.26 -4.61
N ASP A 128 9.87 -12.05 -4.69
CA ASP A 128 9.79 -13.21 -5.59
C ASP A 128 9.80 -12.79 -7.07
N LEU A 129 9.12 -11.67 -7.38
CA LEU A 129 9.01 -11.08 -8.71
C LEU A 129 9.44 -9.62 -8.69
N VAL A 130 10.16 -9.19 -9.73
CA VAL A 130 10.57 -7.79 -9.91
C VAL A 130 10.51 -7.41 -11.38
N GLY A 131 9.79 -6.33 -11.67
CA GLY A 131 9.64 -5.73 -12.99
C GLY A 131 10.00 -4.25 -12.96
N ILE A 132 10.37 -3.70 -14.11
CA ILE A 132 10.63 -2.27 -14.30
C ILE A 132 9.81 -1.83 -15.51
N CYS A 133 9.04 -0.77 -15.35
CA CYS A 133 8.24 -0.17 -16.42
C CYS A 133 8.49 1.33 -16.52
N LYS A 134 7.98 1.95 -17.59
CA LYS A 134 7.98 3.41 -17.70
C LYS A 134 7.00 3.98 -16.67
N PHE A 135 7.39 5.09 -16.05
CA PHE A 135 6.48 5.86 -15.22
C PHE A 135 5.29 6.36 -16.06
N ASP A 136 4.10 6.26 -15.51
CA ASP A 136 2.86 6.68 -16.14
C ASP A 136 1.95 7.33 -15.09
N GLU A 137 1.87 8.66 -15.15
CA GLU A 137 1.22 9.51 -14.15
C GLU A 137 -0.28 9.20 -13.99
N ARG A 138 -0.92 8.60 -15.02
CA ARG A 138 -2.33 8.21 -14.97
C ARG A 138 -2.67 7.25 -13.83
N TRP A 139 -1.69 6.48 -13.35
CA TRP A 139 -1.86 5.51 -12.27
C TRP A 139 -1.44 6.05 -10.90
N VAL A 140 -0.97 7.30 -10.83
CA VAL A 140 -0.61 7.94 -9.56
C VAL A 140 -1.86 8.58 -8.98
N TYR A 141 -2.17 8.32 -7.71
CA TYR A 141 -3.29 8.97 -7.03
C TYR A 141 -3.16 10.50 -7.06
N THR A 142 -4.28 11.22 -7.15
CA THR A 142 -4.34 12.70 -7.03
C THR A 142 -4.40 13.13 -5.58
#